data_AF-A0A2E0XHA6-F1
#
_entry.id   AF-A0A2E0XHA6-F1
#
_cell.length_a   1.000
_cell.length_b   1.000
_cell.length_c   1.000
_cell.angle_alpha   90.00
_cell.angle_beta   90.00
_cell.angle_gamma   90.00
#
_symmetry.space_group_name_H-M   'P 1'
#
loop_
_entity.id
_entity.type
_entity.pdbx_description
1 polymer ?
#
loop_
_entity_poly.entity_id
_entity_poly.type
_entity_poly.pdbx_seq_one_letter_code
_entity_poly.pdbx_strand_id
1 'polypeptide(L)'
;MTDQELANLHQGYRHSLTRGVKELPPITERPCGKRGRLAKSAAHNLWDQLKKYEAAVVLLFHEFLISLSVIIVLNGIRGCPR
;
A
#
# COMPACT_ATOMS: atom_id res chain seq x y z
N MET A 1 -6.97 12.39 12.71
CA MET A 1 -7.96 11.86 11.76
C MET A 1 -9.18 11.39 12.51
N THR A 2 -10.36 11.49 11.91
CA THR A 2 -11.62 10.93 12.44
C THR A 2 -11.77 9.45 12.03
N ASP A 3 -12.64 8.70 12.70
CA ASP A 3 -12.94 7.31 12.33
C ASP A 3 -13.37 7.16 10.86
N GLN A 4 -14.06 8.18 10.33
CA GLN A 4 -14.47 8.23 8.93
C GLN A 4 -13.28 8.35 7.97
N GLU A 5 -12.29 9.18 8.31
CA GLU A 5 -11.08 9.33 7.48
C GLU A 5 -10.25 8.06 7.47
N LEU A 6 -10.16 7.35 8.60
CA LEU A 6 -9.50 6.06 8.68
C LEU A 6 -10.22 4.99 7.85
N ALA A 7 -11.56 4.96 7.91
CA ALA A 7 -12.37 4.07 7.09
C ALA A 7 -12.18 4.34 5.59
N ASN A 8 -12.13 5.61 5.19
CA ASN A 8 -11.88 6.02 3.80
C ASN A 8 -10.47 5.61 3.33
N LEU A 9 -9.45 5.77 4.18
CA LEU A 9 -8.08 5.34 3.90
C LEU A 9 -8.02 3.82 3.69
N HIS A 10 -8.62 3.05 4.59
CA HIS A 10 -8.68 1.60 4.49
C HIS A 10 -9.40 1.13 3.21
N GLN A 11 -10.52 1.78 2.86
CA GLN A 11 -11.24 1.49 1.62
C GLN A 11 -10.40 1.82 0.36
N GLY A 12 -9.72 2.96 0.35
CA GLY A 12 -8.81 3.35 -0.74
C GLY A 12 -7.65 2.37 -0.91
N TYR A 13 -7.11 1.86 0.20
CA TYR A 13 -6.09 0.82 0.20
C TYR A 13 -6.60 -0.47 -0.43
N ARG A 14 -7.81 -0.93 -0.08
CA ARG A 14 -8.45 -2.12 -0.69
C ARG A 14 -8.70 -1.97 -2.18
N HIS A 15 -9.16 -0.80 -2.61
CA HIS A 15 -9.32 -0.50 -4.02
C HIS A 15 -7.98 -0.58 -4.76
N SER A 16 -6.90 -0.06 -4.16
CA SER A 16 -5.56 -0.12 -4.72
C SER A 16 -5.05 -1.56 -4.82
N LEU A 17 -5.24 -2.39 -3.79
CA LEU A 17 -4.89 -3.82 -3.84
C LEU A 17 -5.62 -4.55 -4.96
N THR A 18 -6.90 -4.26 -5.16
CA THR A 18 -7.73 -4.89 -6.20
C THR A 18 -7.27 -4.51 -7.60
N ARG A 19 -6.92 -3.23 -7.82
CA ARG A 19 -6.35 -2.76 -9.09
C ARG A 19 -4.95 -3.32 -9.32
N GLY A 20 -4.13 -3.34 -8.28
CA GLY A 20 -2.74 -3.82 -8.33
C GLY A 20 -2.62 -5.27 -8.79
N VAL A 21 -3.61 -6.14 -8.50
CA VAL A 21 -3.63 -7.52 -9.03
C VAL A 21 -3.57 -7.56 -10.55
N LYS A 22 -4.24 -6.62 -11.24
CA LYS A 22 -4.33 -6.61 -12.71
C LYS A 22 -3.02 -6.19 -13.37
N GLU A 23 -2.16 -5.49 -12.64
CA GLU A 23 -0.84 -5.03 -13.07
C GLU A 23 0.27 -6.04 -12.77
N LEU A 24 -0.05 -7.15 -12.08
CA LEU A 24 0.93 -8.18 -11.80
C LEU A 24 1.36 -8.88 -13.10
N PRO A 25 2.65 -9.23 -13.24
CA PRO A 25 3.11 -9.97 -14.40
C PRO A 25 2.38 -11.32 -14.47
N PRO A 26 2.22 -11.93 -15.65
CA PRO A 26 1.61 -13.26 -15.74
C PRO A 26 2.40 -14.28 -14.94
N ILE A 27 1.70 -15.16 -14.22
CA ILE A 27 2.34 -16.31 -13.57
C ILE A 27 2.71 -17.30 -14.66
N THR A 28 3.97 -17.75 -14.69
CA THR A 28 4.38 -18.78 -15.63
C THR A 28 3.62 -20.07 -15.34
N GLU A 29 2.99 -20.64 -16.37
CA GLU A 29 2.32 -21.93 -16.27
C GLU A 29 3.35 -23.02 -15.94
N ARG A 30 2.97 -24.00 -15.12
CA ARG A 30 3.86 -25.13 -14.85
C ARG A 30 4.06 -25.92 -16.15
N PRO A 31 5.31 -26.10 -16.62
CA PRO A 31 5.55 -27.07 -17.68
C PRO A 31 5.12 -28.46 -17.18
N CYS A 32 4.34 -29.16 -18.01
CA CYS A 32 3.78 -30.46 -17.68
C CYS A 32 4.88 -31.43 -17.18
N GLY A 33 4.60 -32.15 -16.09
CA GLY A 33 5.51 -33.16 -15.53
C GLY A 33 6.61 -32.67 -14.58
N LYS A 34 6.85 -31.35 -14.41
CA LYS A 34 7.82 -30.86 -13.41
C LYS A 34 7.18 -30.63 -12.04
N ARG A 35 7.69 -31.32 -11.02
CA ARG A 35 7.36 -31.12 -9.59
C ARG A 35 8.25 -30.03 -8.99
N GLY A 36 7.68 -29.13 -8.19
CA GLY A 36 8.39 -28.02 -7.54
C GLY A 36 7.46 -26.87 -7.12
N ARG A 37 7.99 -25.90 -6.35
CA ARG A 37 7.29 -24.64 -6.02
C ARG A 37 7.33 -23.73 -7.24
N LEU A 38 6.18 -23.23 -7.68
CA LEU A 38 6.12 -22.19 -8.70
C LEU A 38 6.84 -20.94 -8.19
N ALA A 39 7.78 -20.44 -8.98
CA ALA A 39 8.39 -19.16 -8.69
C ALA A 39 7.33 -18.06 -8.84
N LYS A 40 6.99 -17.39 -7.74
CA LYS A 40 6.24 -16.14 -7.78
C LYS A 40 7.21 -15.02 -8.13
N SER A 41 6.81 -14.12 -9.03
CA SER A 41 7.58 -12.88 -9.23
C SER A 41 7.62 -12.06 -7.93
N ALA A 42 8.62 -11.19 -7.80
CA ALA A 42 8.73 -10.29 -6.65
C ALA A 42 7.45 -9.47 -6.42
N ALA A 43 6.80 -9.04 -7.50
CA ALA A 43 5.54 -8.30 -7.45
C ALA A 43 4.40 -9.10 -6.79
N HIS A 44 4.25 -10.39 -7.11
CA HIS A 44 3.25 -11.24 -6.46
C HIS A 44 3.56 -11.45 -4.98
N ASN A 45 4.83 -11.67 -4.64
CA ASN A 45 5.23 -11.84 -3.24
C ASN A 45 4.93 -10.58 -2.43
N LEU A 46 5.22 -9.40 -3.01
CA LEU A 46 4.91 -8.11 -2.39
C LEU A 46 3.40 -7.94 -2.19
N TRP A 47 2.59 -8.18 -3.24
CA TRP A 47 1.14 -8.06 -3.14
C TRP A 47 0.55 -8.98 -2.06
N ASP A 48 1.02 -10.22 -1.96
CA ASP A 48 0.62 -11.14 -0.90
C ASP A 48 0.96 -10.60 0.50
N GLN A 49 2.15 -10.02 0.68
CA GLN A 49 2.55 -9.41 1.97
C GLN A 49 1.68 -8.21 2.32
N LEU A 50 1.43 -7.32 1.34
CA LEU A 50 0.60 -6.14 1.51
C LEU A 50 -0.81 -6.55 1.95
N LYS A 51 -1.41 -7.54 1.26
CA LYS A 51 -2.72 -8.09 1.64
C LYS A 51 -2.70 -8.73 3.04
N LYS A 52 -1.65 -9.50 3.37
CA LYS A 52 -1.55 -10.20 4.66
C LYS A 52 -1.45 -9.23 5.84
N TYR A 53 -0.74 -8.12 5.67
CA TYR A 53 -0.49 -7.14 6.73
C TYR A 53 -1.27 -5.84 6.53
N GLU A 54 -2.47 -5.93 5.94
CA GLU A 54 -3.36 -4.80 5.63
C GLU A 54 -3.47 -3.78 6.79
N ALA A 55 -3.79 -4.24 7.99
CA ALA A 55 -3.94 -3.37 9.15
C ALA A 55 -2.65 -2.61 9.52
N ALA A 56 -1.49 -3.29 9.48
CA ALA A 56 -0.21 -2.67 9.80
C ALA A 56 0.20 -1.65 8.73
N VAL A 57 -0.09 -1.93 7.46
CA VAL A 57 0.19 -1.04 6.34
C VAL A 57 -0.69 0.22 6.41
N VAL A 58 -1.99 0.07 6.70
CA VAL A 58 -2.90 1.22 6.89
C VAL A 58 -2.45 2.08 8.06
N LEU A 59 -2.05 1.47 9.19
CA LEU A 59 -1.51 2.20 10.34
C LEU A 59 -0.24 2.96 9.98
N LEU A 60 0.69 2.34 9.25
CA LEU A 60 1.92 3.00 8.81
C LEU A 60 1.63 4.24 7.95
N PHE A 61 0.71 4.13 6.99
CA PHE A 61 0.32 5.27 6.14
C PHE A 61 -0.41 6.35 6.94
N HIS A 62 -1.25 5.97 7.89
CA HIS A 62 -1.92 6.91 8.80
C HIS A 62 -0.88 7.75 9.57
N GLU A 63 0.08 7.11 10.23
CA GLU A 63 1.13 7.81 10.99
C GLU A 63 2.01 8.70 10.09
N PHE A 64 2.34 8.22 8.89
CA PHE A 64 3.17 8.97 7.95
C PHE A 64 2.46 10.23 7.42
N LEU A 65 1.15 10.15 7.11
CA LEU A 65 0.36 11.29 6.66
C LEU A 65 0.17 12.34 7.75
N ILE A 66 0.03 11.93 9.01
CA ILE A 66 0.00 12.85 10.16
C ILE A 66 1.34 13.58 10.27
N SER A 67 2.45 12.85 10.19
CA SER A 67 3.77 13.48 10.26
C SER A 67 4.02 14.45 9.10
N LEU A 68 3.64 14.11 7.87
CA LEU A 68 3.79 14.98 6.71
C LEU A 68 2.93 16.24 6.81
N SER A 69 1.67 16.11 7.23
CA SER A 69 0.78 17.26 7.40
C SER A 69 1.28 18.22 8.49
N VAL A 70 1.79 17.69 9.61
CA VAL A 70 2.44 18.51 10.66
C VAL A 70 3.67 19.23 10.12
N ILE A 71 4.53 18.55 9.34
CA ILE A 71 5.71 19.18 8.73
C ILE A 71 5.30 20.28 7.74
N ILE A 72 4.29 20.05 6.89
CA ILE A 72 3.80 21.07 5.94
C ILE A 72 3.24 22.28 6.68
N VAL A 73 2.46 22.08 7.75
CA VAL A 73 1.94 23.18 8.58
C VAL A 73 3.06 23.93 9.30
N LEU A 74 4.02 23.23 9.90
CA LEU A 74 5.16 23.84 10.60
C LEU A 74 6.10 24.61 9.65
N ASN A 75 6.29 24.14 8.42
CA ASN A 75 7.10 24.82 7.42
C ASN A 75 6.33 25.93 6.68
N GLY A 76 5.00 25.81 6.53
CA GLY A 76 4.12 26.80 5.90
C GLY A 76 3.92 28.08 6.71
N ILE A 77 4.19 28.07 8.01
CA ILE A 77 4.14 29.27 8.88
C ILE A 77 5.34 30.21 8.63
N ARG A 78 6.39 29.78 7.91
CA ARG A 78 7.58 30.62 7.62
C ARG A 78 7.43 31.54 6.39
N GLY A 79 6.21 31.70 5.86
CA GLY A 79 5.94 32.42 4.62
C GLY A 79 5.23 33.77 4.76
N CYS A 80 5.62 34.64 5.69
CA CYS A 80 5.29 36.07 5.61
C CYS A 80 6.37 36.93 6.28
N PRO A 81 7.30 37.53 5.52
CA PRO A 81 7.78 38.87 5.78
C PRO A 81 6.98 39.86 4.90
N ARG A 82 6.43 40.86 5.60
CA ARG A 82 5.60 42.00 5.18
C ARG A 82 5.70 42.47 3.73
#